data_AF-A0A6P4AY81-F1
#
_entry.id   AF-A0A6P4AY81-F1
#
_cell.length_a   1.000
_cell.length_b   1.000
_cell.length_c   1.000
_cell.angle_alpha   90.00
_cell.angle_beta   90.00
_cell.angle_gamma   90.00
#
_symmetry.space_group_name_H-M   'P 1'
#
loop_
_entity.id
_entity.type
_entity.pdbx_description
1 polymer ?
#
loop_
_entity_poly.entity_id
_entity_poly.type
_entity_poly.pdbx_seq_one_letter_code
_entity_poly.pdbx_strand_id
1 'polypeptide(L)'
;MDSAFSSFSKGSFSSSLGDSAELEQNLTLSDRIKVFKSSQFNPDNYVTSKCQNMNEKLAYPFLKRIEQSSAAFAADDDWSLVYSPVGLRSMGSAMSLSSPKLSSSAHRFNSMVQELVEDVGPLESLQLDGAALEGILQVFNSYVSLLINGLPGSMENEENLDGSGIKIVRMAETEAQQLALLANASLLADELLPRAALKLFPLMQQTNKMETPKIAPGRAPEQREWKKRLQRSVDRLRDSFCRQHALDLIFTEEGETRLHPQMYIGMDGNVEEPEWFPSPIYQELFAKLSQIASIATDMFVGRERFATVLLMRLTETVILWLSDDQNFWGEIEEGPRPLGPFGLQQFYLDMEFVMLFSSQGRYLSRHLNQVIKNIIARAIDAVSATGLDPFRVLPEDDWFAEVAQIAIKMLTGKANFGNVEGDVTSPTASVYSQ
;
A
#
# COMPACT_ATOMS: atom_id res chain seq x y z
N MET A 1 -26.85 8.22 63.98
CA MET A 1 -26.26 8.66 65.25
C MET A 1 -24.77 8.41 65.13
N ASP A 2 -24.01 9.47 64.87
CA ASP A 2 -22.75 9.91 65.52
C ASP A 2 -21.82 8.81 66.07
N SER A 3 -20.48 8.83 65.95
CA SER A 3 -19.51 9.87 65.56
C SER A 3 -18.09 9.25 65.51
N ALA A 4 -17.19 9.98 64.83
CA ALA A 4 -15.73 9.91 64.67
C ALA A 4 -14.83 9.08 65.63
N PHE A 5 -13.74 8.51 65.09
CA PHE A 5 -12.33 8.84 65.41
C PHE A 5 -11.33 8.20 64.42
N SER A 6 -10.15 8.82 64.28
CA SER A 6 -9.14 8.73 63.20
C SER A 6 -7.98 7.74 63.47
N SER A 7 -7.24 7.31 62.42
CA SER A 7 -5.79 7.60 62.25
C SER A 7 -5.04 6.72 61.20
N PHE A 8 -4.19 7.43 60.45
CA PHE A 8 -3.00 7.14 59.62
C PHE A 8 -2.31 5.75 59.55
N SER A 9 -2.21 5.21 58.32
CA SER A 9 -1.05 5.04 57.39
C SER A 9 0.40 4.66 57.82
N LYS A 10 1.05 3.90 56.91
CA LYS A 10 2.48 3.49 56.70
C LYS A 10 2.93 2.20 57.40
N GLY A 11 3.65 1.27 56.77
CA GLY A 11 4.20 1.15 55.41
C GLY A 11 5.07 -0.12 55.33
N SER A 12 5.04 -0.84 54.19
CA SER A 12 5.99 -1.93 53.90
C SER A 12 7.22 -1.35 53.21
N PHE A 13 8.39 -1.57 53.80
CA PHE A 13 9.66 -1.08 53.26
C PHE A 13 10.17 -2.00 52.15
N SER A 14 10.30 -1.38 50.98
CA SER A 14 11.17 -1.74 49.86
C SER A 14 12.62 -1.88 50.32
N SER A 15 13.27 -3.00 49.98
CA SER A 15 14.72 -3.18 50.12
C SER A 15 15.45 -2.26 49.14
N SER A 16 15.81 -1.09 49.64
CA SER A 16 16.72 -0.13 49.04
C SER A 16 18.07 -0.80 48.70
N LEU A 17 18.46 -0.76 47.43
CA LEU A 17 19.86 -0.81 46.97
C LEU A 17 20.60 0.46 47.45
N GLY A 18 20.68 0.60 48.76
CA GLY A 18 21.48 1.60 49.44
C GLY A 18 22.61 0.87 50.14
N ASP A 19 23.82 1.27 49.80
CA ASP A 19 25.01 1.18 50.65
C ASP A 19 25.90 -0.07 50.59
N SER A 20 26.25 -0.51 49.37
CA SER A 20 27.41 -1.40 49.16
C SER A 20 28.75 -0.65 49.05
N ALA A 21 28.74 0.68 48.96
CA ALA A 21 29.96 1.47 48.76
C ALA A 21 30.76 1.70 50.06
N GLU A 22 30.11 1.73 51.23
CA GLU A 22 30.78 1.95 52.51
C GLU A 22 31.45 0.67 53.08
N LEU A 23 31.00 -0.53 52.71
CA LEU A 23 31.62 -1.79 53.14
C LEU A 23 32.85 -2.20 52.29
N GLU A 24 32.99 -1.65 51.08
CA GLU A 24 34.08 -1.99 50.17
C GLU A 24 35.43 -1.39 50.59
N GLN A 25 35.44 -0.29 51.37
CA GLN A 25 36.67 0.44 51.71
C GLN A 25 37.60 -0.33 52.68
N ASN A 26 37.12 -1.38 53.36
CA ASN A 26 37.91 -2.13 54.37
C ASN A 26 38.28 -3.57 53.96
N LEU A 27 37.93 -4.02 52.76
CA LEU A 27 38.24 -5.38 52.29
C LEU A 27 39.62 -5.44 51.63
N THR A 28 40.44 -6.42 52.03
CA THR A 28 41.73 -6.66 51.36
C THR A 28 41.48 -7.11 49.91
N LEU A 29 42.46 -6.91 49.02
CA LEU A 29 42.37 -7.35 47.61
C LEU A 29 41.99 -8.84 47.51
N SER A 30 42.49 -9.66 48.43
CA SER A 30 42.20 -11.10 48.49
C SER A 30 40.73 -11.38 48.82
N ASP A 31 40.12 -10.60 49.72
CA ASP A 31 38.71 -10.76 50.10
C ASP A 31 37.79 -10.31 48.97
N ARG A 32 38.14 -9.21 48.27
CA ARG A 32 37.41 -8.76 47.07
C ARG A 32 37.44 -9.81 45.96
N ILE A 33 38.58 -10.46 45.75
CA ILE A 33 38.72 -11.54 44.77
C ILE A 33 37.92 -12.78 45.19
N LYS A 34 37.87 -13.14 46.48
CA LYS A 34 37.02 -14.23 46.97
C LYS A 34 35.54 -13.95 46.75
N VAL A 35 35.08 -12.74 47.07
CA VAL A 35 33.69 -12.31 46.83
C VAL A 35 33.36 -12.38 45.34
N PHE A 36 34.23 -11.83 44.47
CA PHE A 36 34.02 -11.89 43.03
C PHE A 36 34.02 -13.33 42.49
N LYS A 37 34.94 -14.20 42.94
CA LYS A 37 34.95 -15.62 42.55
C LYS A 37 33.75 -16.41 43.06
N SER A 38 33.18 -16.02 44.21
CA SER A 38 31.97 -16.62 44.76
C SER A 38 30.68 -16.08 44.12
N SER A 39 30.76 -14.92 43.46
CA SER A 39 29.66 -14.39 42.68
C SER A 39 29.49 -15.25 41.41
N GLN A 40 28.26 -15.61 41.07
CA GLN A 40 27.93 -16.20 39.76
C GLN A 40 27.99 -15.14 38.65
N PHE A 41 29.00 -14.27 38.68
CA PHE A 41 29.15 -13.19 37.71
C PHE A 41 29.28 -13.80 36.32
N ASN A 42 28.23 -13.59 35.53
CA ASN A 42 28.19 -13.99 34.14
C ASN A 42 28.56 -12.76 33.29
N PRO A 43 29.78 -12.71 32.75
CA PRO A 43 30.24 -11.57 31.97
C PRO A 43 29.36 -11.32 30.74
N ASP A 44 28.82 -12.37 30.12
CA ASP A 44 27.96 -12.25 28.94
C ASP A 44 26.63 -11.56 29.30
N ASN A 45 26.02 -11.93 30.43
CA ASN A 45 24.80 -11.27 30.91
C ASN A 45 25.05 -9.80 31.30
N TYR A 46 26.19 -9.50 31.93
CA TYR A 46 26.55 -8.13 32.31
C TYR A 46 26.77 -7.25 31.07
N VAL A 47 27.51 -7.74 30.07
CA VAL A 47 27.75 -7.04 28.80
C VAL A 47 26.42 -6.85 28.06
N THR A 48 25.61 -7.90 27.95
CA THR A 48 24.29 -7.83 27.29
C THR A 48 23.38 -6.79 27.94
N SER A 49 23.28 -6.79 29.27
CA SER A 49 22.49 -5.81 30.02
C SER A 49 23.01 -4.38 29.84
N LYS A 50 24.34 -4.19 29.81
CA LYS A 50 24.93 -2.86 29.61
C LYS A 50 24.74 -2.36 28.17
N CYS A 51 24.86 -3.22 27.17
CA CYS A 51 24.56 -2.92 25.77
C CYS A 51 23.08 -2.57 25.59
N GLN A 52 22.15 -3.30 26.21
CA GLN A 52 20.72 -2.98 26.21
C GLN A 52 20.43 -1.60 26.83
N ASN A 53 20.99 -1.30 28.01
CA ASN A 53 20.82 0.01 28.65
C ASN A 53 21.38 1.16 27.80
N MET A 54 22.44 0.90 27.04
CA MET A 54 23.07 1.89 26.16
C MET A 54 22.29 2.08 24.86
N ASN A 55 21.73 1.01 24.30
CA ASN A 55 20.75 1.06 23.21
C ASN A 55 19.55 1.95 23.54
N GLU A 56 18.97 1.76 24.74
CA GLU A 56 17.85 2.60 25.23
C GLU A 56 18.22 4.08 25.41
N LYS A 57 19.49 4.38 25.72
CA LYS A 57 19.93 5.77 25.92
C LYS A 57 20.34 6.47 24.63
N LEU A 58 20.86 5.75 23.65
CA LEU A 58 21.42 6.34 22.43
C LEU A 58 20.47 6.26 21.24
N ALA A 59 19.91 5.09 20.91
CA ALA A 59 19.11 4.94 19.69
C ALA A 59 17.64 5.37 19.88
N TYR A 60 17.05 5.04 21.03
CA TYR A 60 15.63 5.30 21.30
C TYR A 60 15.22 6.78 21.19
N PRO A 61 15.98 7.77 21.73
CA PRO A 61 15.64 9.18 21.57
C PRO A 61 15.60 9.64 20.11
N PHE A 62 16.49 9.14 19.26
CA PHE A 62 16.48 9.43 17.83
C PHE A 62 15.27 8.83 17.14
N LEU A 63 14.95 7.56 17.40
CA LEU A 63 13.78 6.89 16.83
C LEU A 63 12.48 7.62 17.20
N LYS A 64 12.34 8.02 18.47
CA LYS A 64 11.21 8.82 18.95
C LYS A 64 11.15 10.19 18.25
N ARG A 65 12.30 10.83 18.04
CA ARG A 65 12.40 12.11 17.31
C ARG A 65 11.97 11.94 15.85
N ILE A 66 12.39 10.86 15.17
CA ILE A 66 11.99 10.53 13.80
C ILE A 66 10.46 10.40 13.74
N GLU A 67 9.87 9.63 14.64
CA GLU A 67 8.43 9.40 14.67
C GLU A 67 7.64 10.71 14.88
N GLN A 68 8.03 11.51 15.86
CA GLN A 68 7.38 12.79 16.17
C GLN A 68 7.54 13.81 15.06
N SER A 69 8.75 13.95 14.50
CA SER A 69 9.00 14.86 13.39
C SER A 69 8.23 14.42 12.15
N SER A 70 8.21 13.14 11.82
CA SER A 70 7.52 12.66 10.61
C SER A 70 6.02 12.88 10.71
N ALA A 71 5.42 12.71 11.89
CA ALA A 71 4.02 13.06 12.14
C ALA A 71 3.75 14.55 11.97
N ALA A 72 4.58 15.42 12.56
CA ALA A 72 4.40 16.86 12.46
C ALA A 72 4.52 17.36 11.01
N PHE A 73 5.48 16.84 10.24
CA PHE A 73 5.62 17.19 8.83
C PHE A 73 4.51 16.59 7.97
N ALA A 74 4.04 15.37 8.25
CA ALA A 74 2.90 14.77 7.53
C ALA A 74 1.58 15.53 7.78
N ALA A 75 1.44 16.22 8.91
CA ALA A 75 0.29 17.08 9.20
C ALA A 75 0.23 18.35 8.33
N ASP A 76 1.39 18.84 7.89
CA ASP A 76 1.56 20.08 7.10
C ASP A 76 2.02 19.79 5.65
N ASP A 77 2.09 18.52 5.25
CA ASP A 77 2.55 18.12 3.93
C ASP A 77 1.47 18.42 2.88
N ASP A 78 1.87 18.87 1.70
CA ASP A 78 0.95 19.05 0.55
C ASP A 78 0.93 17.81 -0.37
N TRP A 79 1.74 16.80 -0.03
CA TRP A 79 1.96 15.58 -0.80
C TRP A 79 2.50 15.82 -2.20
N SER A 80 3.15 16.96 -2.42
CA SER A 80 3.83 17.25 -3.69
C SER A 80 5.21 16.58 -3.71
N LEU A 81 5.49 15.79 -4.74
CA LEU A 81 6.82 15.19 -4.91
C LEU A 81 7.77 16.22 -5.51
N VAL A 82 8.79 16.61 -4.75
CA VAL A 82 9.81 17.59 -5.17
C VAL A 82 11.21 17.03 -5.01
N TYR A 83 12.15 17.55 -5.80
CA TYR A 83 13.57 17.26 -5.60
C TYR A 83 14.09 17.99 -4.36
N SER A 84 15.03 17.37 -3.64
CA SER A 84 15.67 18.05 -2.50
C SER A 84 16.43 19.30 -2.96
N PRO A 85 16.18 20.48 -2.35
CA PRO A 85 16.85 21.73 -2.73
C PRO A 85 18.34 21.76 -2.39
N VAL A 86 18.84 20.82 -1.57
CA VAL A 86 20.24 20.77 -1.11
C VAL A 86 21.20 20.27 -2.20
N GLY A 87 20.68 19.64 -3.27
CA GLY A 87 21.49 19.14 -4.40
C GLY A 87 22.23 20.21 -5.21
N LEU A 88 21.92 21.50 -5.04
CA LEU A 88 22.56 22.58 -5.80
C LEU A 88 23.89 23.09 -5.23
N ARG A 89 24.30 22.69 -4.02
CA ARG A 89 25.51 23.24 -3.35
C ARG A 89 26.75 22.34 -3.36
N SER A 90 26.68 21.12 -3.88
CA SER A 90 27.86 20.25 -4.02
C SER A 90 28.33 20.22 -5.47
N MET A 91 28.88 21.35 -5.94
CA MET A 91 29.51 21.45 -7.25
C MET A 91 30.93 20.87 -7.15
N GLY A 92 31.10 19.60 -7.54
CA GLY A 92 32.42 18.98 -7.50
C GLY A 92 32.51 17.47 -7.73
N SER A 93 31.66 16.86 -8.55
CA SER A 93 32.00 15.61 -9.28
C SER A 93 30.89 15.26 -10.26
N ALA A 94 31.26 15.08 -11.52
CA ALA A 94 30.40 14.59 -12.57
C ALA A 94 30.01 13.13 -12.29
N MET A 95 28.90 12.93 -11.60
CA MET A 95 28.01 11.76 -11.71
C MET A 95 26.61 12.25 -11.33
N SER A 96 25.74 12.44 -12.33
CA SER A 96 24.32 12.74 -12.12
C SER A 96 23.65 11.55 -11.42
N LEU A 97 23.65 11.54 -10.09
CA LEU A 97 22.72 10.74 -9.31
C LEU A 97 21.49 11.61 -9.09
N SER A 98 20.40 11.29 -9.80
CA SER A 98 19.10 11.94 -9.66
C SER A 98 18.71 12.02 -8.19
N SER A 99 18.57 13.24 -7.65
CA SER A 99 18.02 13.41 -6.32
C SER A 99 16.64 12.74 -6.26
N PRO A 100 16.29 12.05 -5.16
CA PRO A 100 14.99 11.41 -5.06
C PRO A 100 13.89 12.46 -5.06
N LYS A 101 12.81 12.19 -5.79
CA LYS A 101 11.59 13.02 -5.81
C LYS A 101 10.67 12.49 -4.70
N LEU A 102 10.53 13.24 -3.63
CA LEU A 102 9.78 12.88 -2.42
C LEU A 102 8.97 14.08 -1.93
N SER A 103 7.96 13.84 -1.10
CA SER A 103 7.29 14.92 -0.37
C SER A 103 8.14 15.45 0.79
N SER A 104 7.69 16.55 1.40
CA SER A 104 8.42 17.23 2.48
C SER A 104 8.61 16.31 3.70
N SER A 105 7.58 15.57 4.10
CA SER A 105 7.64 14.62 5.21
C SER A 105 8.56 13.43 4.91
N ALA A 106 8.54 12.91 3.69
CA ALA A 106 9.39 11.79 3.27
C ALA A 106 10.86 12.19 3.19
N HIS A 107 11.18 13.40 2.68
CA HIS A 107 12.53 13.96 2.73
C HIS A 107 13.04 14.10 4.16
N ARG A 108 12.19 14.61 5.05
CA ARG A 108 12.53 14.78 6.47
C ARG A 108 12.78 13.44 7.13
N PHE A 109 11.89 12.47 6.94
CA PHE A 109 12.04 11.11 7.44
C PHE A 109 13.37 10.48 6.97
N ASN A 110 13.63 10.49 5.67
CA ASN A 110 14.88 9.95 5.11
C ASN A 110 16.12 10.63 5.71
N SER A 111 16.11 11.96 5.79
CA SER A 111 17.26 12.73 6.31
C SER A 111 17.57 12.36 7.77
N MET A 112 16.55 12.21 8.61
CA MET A 112 16.74 11.83 10.01
C MET A 112 17.15 10.36 10.18
N VAL A 113 16.72 9.47 9.29
CA VAL A 113 17.25 8.09 9.26
C VAL A 113 18.72 8.09 8.87
N GLN A 114 19.13 8.90 7.87
CA GLN A 114 20.55 9.02 7.52
C GLN A 114 21.39 9.56 8.69
N GLU A 115 20.90 10.60 9.42
CA GLU A 115 21.51 11.13 10.64
C GLU A 115 21.71 10.03 11.70
N LEU A 116 20.65 9.25 11.98
CA LEU A 116 20.71 8.11 12.90
C LEU A 116 21.77 7.09 12.47
N VAL A 117 21.79 6.70 11.19
CA VAL A 117 22.75 5.71 10.70
C VAL A 117 24.18 6.24 10.72
N GLU A 118 24.39 7.53 10.47
CA GLU A 118 25.70 8.16 10.54
C GLU A 118 26.24 8.27 11.97
N ASP A 119 25.37 8.49 12.95
CA ASP A 119 25.75 8.55 14.37
C ASP A 119 25.96 7.15 14.98
N VAL A 120 25.16 6.16 14.57
CA VAL A 120 25.23 4.78 15.09
C VAL A 120 26.30 3.95 14.38
N GLY A 121 26.51 4.14 13.08
CA GLY A 121 27.42 3.33 12.26
C GLY A 121 28.86 3.23 12.80
N PRO A 122 29.51 4.33 13.26
CA PRO A 122 30.84 4.28 13.87
C PRO A 122 30.91 3.55 15.22
N LEU A 123 29.78 3.20 15.83
CA LEU A 123 29.67 2.56 17.14
C LEU A 123 29.56 1.02 17.05
N GLU A 124 30.20 0.40 16.06
CA GLU A 124 30.18 -1.07 15.83
C GLU A 124 30.58 -1.87 17.09
N SER A 125 31.45 -1.32 17.95
CA SER A 125 31.88 -1.95 19.19
C SER A 125 30.76 -2.12 20.23
N LEU A 126 29.65 -1.42 20.07
CA LEU A 126 28.51 -1.41 20.98
C LEU A 126 27.38 -2.37 20.56
N GLN A 127 27.50 -3.07 19.41
CA GLN A 127 26.50 -4.00 18.87
C GLN A 127 25.09 -3.38 18.74
N LEU A 128 25.00 -2.09 18.44
CA LEU A 128 23.73 -1.36 18.33
C LEU A 128 23.01 -1.62 16.99
N ASP A 129 23.70 -2.26 16.03
CA ASP A 129 23.25 -2.41 14.65
C ASP A 129 21.89 -3.09 14.51
N GLY A 130 21.68 -4.21 15.21
CA GLY A 130 20.41 -4.94 15.18
C GLY A 130 19.25 -4.14 15.76
N ALA A 131 19.49 -3.43 16.87
CA ALA A 131 18.49 -2.58 17.50
C ALA A 131 18.16 -1.35 16.65
N ALA A 132 19.15 -0.76 15.97
CA ALA A 132 18.95 0.34 15.04
C ALA A 132 18.16 -0.10 13.80
N LEU A 133 18.48 -1.25 13.21
CA LEU A 133 17.75 -1.81 12.07
C LEU A 133 16.28 -2.12 12.40
N GLU A 134 16.02 -2.67 13.59
CA GLU A 134 14.66 -2.92 14.08
C GLU A 134 13.93 -1.59 14.37
N GLY A 135 14.61 -0.63 14.98
CA GLY A 135 14.09 0.71 15.21
C GLY A 135 13.69 1.42 13.93
N ILE A 136 14.51 1.35 12.88
CA ILE A 136 14.22 1.92 11.55
C ILE A 136 12.96 1.27 10.96
N LEU A 137 12.81 -0.06 11.07
CA LEU A 137 11.59 -0.75 10.65
C LEU A 137 10.37 -0.27 11.44
N GLN A 138 10.50 -0.07 12.75
CA GLN A 138 9.40 0.41 13.59
C GLN A 138 8.96 1.82 13.18
N VAL A 139 9.89 2.77 13.04
CA VAL A 139 9.54 4.15 12.65
C VAL A 139 9.04 4.23 11.21
N PHE A 140 9.53 3.37 10.30
CA PHE A 140 8.99 3.28 8.95
C PHE A 140 7.56 2.73 8.96
N ASN A 141 7.27 1.70 9.76
CA ASN A 141 5.92 1.19 9.95
C ASN A 141 4.97 2.28 10.49
N SER A 142 5.41 3.05 11.50
CA SER A 142 4.64 4.18 12.03
C SER A 142 4.42 5.26 10.97
N TYR A 143 5.43 5.55 10.14
CA TYR A 143 5.29 6.50 9.03
C TYR A 143 4.28 6.00 7.99
N VAL A 144 4.34 4.72 7.61
CA VAL A 144 3.35 4.13 6.69
C VAL A 144 1.94 4.16 7.28
N SER A 145 1.75 3.93 8.57
CA SER A 145 0.44 4.10 9.22
C SER A 145 -0.06 5.54 9.13
N LEU A 146 0.82 6.55 9.24
CA LEU A 146 0.44 7.94 9.00
C LEU A 146 -0.01 8.15 7.54
N LEU A 147 0.70 7.57 6.58
CA LEU A 147 0.32 7.66 5.16
C LEU A 147 -1.04 6.99 4.90
N ILE A 148 -1.33 5.84 5.53
CA ILE A 148 -2.65 5.18 5.44
C ILE A 148 -3.74 6.12 5.96
N ASN A 149 -3.53 6.73 7.13
CA ASN A 149 -4.48 7.67 7.72
C ASN A 149 -4.67 8.95 6.89
N GLY A 150 -3.73 9.27 6.01
CA GLY A 150 -3.86 10.38 5.05
C GLY A 150 -4.71 10.04 3.83
N LEU A 151 -5.08 8.78 3.59
CA LEU A 151 -5.94 8.40 2.48
C LEU A 151 -7.42 8.71 2.79
N PRO A 152 -8.21 9.23 1.83
CA PRO A 152 -9.64 9.47 2.01
C PRO A 152 -10.42 8.22 2.47
N GLY A 153 -11.38 8.40 3.37
CA GLY A 153 -12.17 7.29 3.94
C GLY A 153 -11.42 6.40 4.94
N SER A 154 -10.13 6.66 5.25
CA SER A 154 -9.38 5.84 6.23
C SER A 154 -9.84 6.04 7.68
N MET A 155 -10.47 7.16 8.01
CA MET A 155 -10.83 7.52 9.39
C MET A 155 -12.22 7.00 9.82
N GLU A 156 -13.04 6.50 8.90
CA GLU A 156 -14.43 6.13 9.19
C GLU A 156 -14.57 4.74 9.82
N ASN A 157 -13.50 3.92 9.78
CA ASN A 157 -13.53 2.53 10.24
C ASN A 157 -12.81 2.26 11.57
N GLU A 158 -12.32 3.29 12.26
CA GLU A 158 -11.61 3.11 13.53
C GLU A 158 -12.39 3.72 14.71
N GLU A 159 -13.36 2.97 15.23
CA GLU A 159 -13.60 2.90 16.67
C GLU A 159 -12.35 2.31 17.37
N ASN A 160 -11.17 2.92 17.19
CA ASN A 160 -9.97 2.47 17.88
C ASN A 160 -9.96 3.05 19.30
N LEU A 161 -10.56 2.24 20.16
CA LEU A 161 -10.41 2.08 21.59
C LEU A 161 -8.95 1.80 22.03
N ASP A 162 -7.97 2.55 21.53
CA ASP A 162 -6.64 2.55 22.16
C ASP A 162 -6.04 3.95 22.13
N GLY A 163 -5.69 4.45 23.32
CA GLY A 163 -5.31 5.84 23.62
C GLY A 163 -4.03 6.37 22.98
N SER A 164 -3.63 5.89 21.80
CA SER A 164 -2.68 6.57 20.92
C SER A 164 -3.45 7.58 20.08
N GLY A 165 -3.62 8.79 20.62
CA GLY A 165 -4.35 9.87 19.96
C GLY A 165 -4.06 9.96 18.46
N ILE A 166 -5.14 10.06 17.67
CA ILE A 166 -5.12 10.21 16.21
C ILE A 166 -4.05 11.26 15.87
N LYS A 167 -2.92 10.80 15.33
CA LYS A 167 -1.89 11.71 14.85
C LYS A 167 -2.47 12.42 13.64
N ILE A 168 -2.60 13.74 13.75
CA ILE A 168 -3.14 14.60 12.70
C ILE A 168 -2.23 14.44 11.47
N VAL A 169 -2.82 14.10 10.32
CA VAL A 169 -2.14 13.96 9.02
C VAL A 169 -2.97 14.73 7.99
N ARG A 170 -2.31 15.40 7.03
CA ARG A 170 -3.02 16.06 5.92
C ARG A 170 -3.65 14.99 5.02
N MET A 171 -4.93 15.15 4.68
CA MET A 171 -5.59 14.28 3.71
C MET A 171 -5.01 14.44 2.30
N ALA A 172 -4.83 13.33 1.61
CA ALA A 172 -4.50 13.26 0.19
C ALA A 172 -5.80 13.29 -0.64
N GLU A 173 -6.32 14.50 -0.85
CA GLU A 173 -7.62 14.75 -1.48
C GLU A 173 -7.66 14.31 -2.95
N THR A 174 -6.54 14.42 -3.67
CA THR A 174 -6.46 14.08 -5.10
C THR A 174 -5.75 12.75 -5.32
N GLU A 175 -6.08 12.03 -6.40
CA GLU A 175 -5.40 10.79 -6.79
C GLU A 175 -3.89 10.98 -6.97
N ALA A 176 -3.45 12.16 -7.42
CA ALA A 176 -2.03 12.49 -7.53
C ALA A 176 -1.33 12.53 -6.16
N GLN A 177 -1.99 13.12 -5.15
CA GLN A 177 -1.49 13.10 -3.78
C GLN A 177 -1.49 11.69 -3.19
N GLN A 178 -2.54 10.90 -3.44
CA GLN A 178 -2.62 9.51 -2.95
C GLN A 178 -1.53 8.63 -3.57
N LEU A 179 -1.27 8.79 -4.87
CA LEU A 179 -0.14 8.14 -5.55
C LEU A 179 1.21 8.66 -5.04
N ALA A 180 1.32 9.92 -4.62
CA ALA A 180 2.51 10.46 -3.99
C ALA A 180 2.83 9.77 -2.64
N LEU A 181 1.80 9.43 -1.84
CA LEU A 181 1.99 8.63 -0.61
C LEU A 181 2.64 7.27 -0.92
N LEU A 182 2.12 6.56 -1.94
CA LEU A 182 2.67 5.29 -2.40
C LEU A 182 4.08 5.45 -2.98
N ALA A 183 4.33 6.51 -3.75
CA ALA A 183 5.62 6.81 -4.34
C ALA A 183 6.69 7.09 -3.27
N ASN A 184 6.34 7.83 -2.21
CA ASN A 184 7.18 8.07 -1.05
C ASN A 184 7.55 6.75 -0.36
N ALA A 185 6.54 5.97 0.05
CA ALA A 185 6.74 4.73 0.81
C ALA A 185 7.57 3.71 0.02
N SER A 186 7.25 3.54 -1.27
CA SER A 186 7.99 2.62 -2.14
C SER A 186 9.43 3.07 -2.37
N LEU A 187 9.72 4.37 -2.56
CA LEU A 187 11.09 4.83 -2.82
C LEU A 187 11.97 4.69 -1.58
N LEU A 188 11.39 4.99 -0.41
CA LEU A 188 12.02 4.76 0.88
C LEU A 188 12.35 3.27 1.08
N ALA A 189 11.38 2.38 0.84
CA ALA A 189 11.54 0.95 1.09
C ALA A 189 12.46 0.25 0.07
N ASP A 190 12.42 0.64 -1.20
CA ASP A 190 13.15 -0.07 -2.25
C ASP A 190 14.61 0.35 -2.37
N GLU A 191 14.89 1.63 -2.15
CA GLU A 191 16.19 2.23 -2.44
C GLU A 191 16.81 2.90 -1.23
N LEU A 192 16.13 3.89 -0.63
CA LEU A 192 16.79 4.82 0.30
C LEU A 192 17.14 4.16 1.64
N LEU A 193 16.18 3.46 2.26
CA LEU A 193 16.40 2.77 3.54
C LEU A 193 17.34 1.57 3.40
N PRO A 194 17.20 0.68 2.40
CA PRO A 194 18.20 -0.37 2.17
C PRO A 194 19.60 0.17 1.94
N ARG A 195 19.74 1.29 1.23
CA ARG A 195 21.04 1.93 0.99
C ARG A 195 21.64 2.51 2.29
N ALA A 196 20.83 3.14 3.13
CA ALA A 196 21.27 3.63 4.43
C ALA A 196 21.74 2.47 5.33
N ALA A 197 20.91 1.43 5.43
CA ALA A 197 21.14 0.26 6.28
C ALA A 197 22.42 -0.53 5.95
N LEU A 198 23.00 -0.39 4.75
CA LEU A 198 24.28 -1.03 4.38
C LEU A 198 25.41 -0.72 5.37
N LYS A 199 25.39 0.46 6.01
CA LYS A 199 26.38 0.88 7.01
C LYS A 199 26.22 0.16 8.36
N LEU A 200 25.03 -0.40 8.64
CA LEU A 200 24.72 -1.09 9.89
C LEU A 200 24.91 -2.61 9.78
N PHE A 201 24.97 -3.18 8.57
CA PHE A 201 25.24 -4.61 8.43
C PHE A 201 26.73 -4.90 8.64
N PRO A 202 27.11 -5.83 9.55
CA PRO A 202 28.50 -6.07 9.94
C PRO A 202 29.45 -6.13 8.74
N LEU A 203 30.49 -5.29 8.74
CA LEU A 203 31.56 -5.36 7.77
C LEU A 203 32.46 -6.54 8.18
N MET A 204 32.61 -7.55 7.32
CA MET A 204 33.64 -8.57 7.53
C MET A 204 34.98 -7.84 7.65
N GLN A 205 35.63 -7.96 8.82
CA GLN A 205 36.97 -7.46 9.08
C GLN A 205 37.89 -7.84 7.91
N GLN A 206 38.36 -6.82 7.18
CA GLN A 206 39.62 -6.92 6.44
C GLN A 206 40.76 -6.94 7.46
N THR A 207 40.94 -8.06 8.14
CA THR A 207 42.19 -8.35 8.84
C THR A 207 42.75 -9.68 8.32
N ASN A 208 43.69 -9.50 7.40
CA ASN A 208 44.74 -10.42 6.96
C ASN A 208 44.44 -11.50 5.91
N LYS A 209 45.11 -11.25 4.76
CA LYS A 209 45.89 -12.17 3.92
C LYS A 209 45.12 -13.24 3.13
N MET A 210 45.08 -12.97 1.82
CA MET A 210 45.26 -13.92 0.72
C MET A 210 44.44 -15.20 0.85
N GLU A 211 43.19 -15.18 0.36
CA GLU A 211 42.59 -16.30 -0.34
C GLU A 211 41.30 -15.85 -1.07
N THR A 212 41.16 -16.35 -2.29
CA THR A 212 40.11 -16.19 -3.32
C THR A 212 38.78 -15.49 -2.98
N PRO A 213 38.22 -14.65 -3.87
CA PRO A 213 36.91 -14.03 -3.68
C PRO A 213 35.79 -15.06 -3.88
N LYS A 214 35.41 -15.75 -2.80
CA LYS A 214 34.14 -16.46 -2.73
C LYS A 214 33.17 -15.58 -1.94
N ILE A 215 32.16 -15.06 -2.62
CA ILE A 215 31.02 -14.32 -2.06
C ILE A 215 30.47 -15.13 -0.87
N ALA A 216 30.60 -14.61 0.34
CA ALA A 216 30.08 -15.27 1.54
C ALA A 216 28.53 -15.29 1.51
N PRO A 217 27.87 -16.46 1.61
CA PRO A 217 26.41 -16.58 1.46
C PRO A 217 25.59 -16.06 2.65
N GLY A 218 26.23 -15.61 3.74
CA GLY A 218 25.57 -15.24 5.00
C GLY A 218 25.07 -13.79 5.13
N ARG A 219 25.56 -12.84 4.32
CA ARG A 219 25.18 -11.40 4.40
C ARG A 219 23.90 -11.07 3.62
N ALA A 220 23.63 -11.82 2.56
CA ALA A 220 22.46 -11.65 1.70
C ALA A 220 21.09 -12.02 2.33
N PRO A 221 20.94 -13.06 3.19
CA PRO A 221 19.63 -13.48 3.67
C PRO A 221 19.00 -12.51 4.67
N GLU A 222 19.78 -11.96 5.62
CA GLU A 222 19.27 -11.03 6.63
C GLU A 222 18.84 -9.70 6.00
N GLN A 223 19.70 -9.13 5.15
CA GLN A 223 19.37 -7.94 4.37
C GLN A 223 18.12 -8.14 3.51
N ARG A 224 18.00 -9.32 2.87
CA ARG A 224 16.82 -9.66 2.06
C ARG A 224 15.56 -9.78 2.90
N GLU A 225 15.63 -10.38 4.09
CA GLU A 225 14.47 -10.47 4.99
C GLU A 225 14.09 -9.10 5.54
N TRP A 226 15.05 -8.27 5.90
CA TRP A 226 14.82 -6.89 6.32
C TRP A 226 14.15 -6.07 5.22
N LYS A 227 14.64 -6.16 3.97
CA LYS A 227 13.99 -5.52 2.81
C LYS A 227 12.55 -6.03 2.59
N LYS A 228 12.29 -7.34 2.75
CA LYS A 228 10.92 -7.86 2.67
C LYS A 228 10.02 -7.27 3.76
N ARG A 229 10.52 -7.05 4.98
CA ARG A 229 9.76 -6.43 6.06
C ARG A 229 9.36 -4.99 5.73
N LEU A 230 10.26 -4.19 5.15
CA LEU A 230 9.91 -2.87 4.60
C LEU A 230 8.82 -2.99 3.53
N GLN A 231 8.97 -3.94 2.60
CA GLN A 231 8.00 -4.10 1.52
C GLN A 231 6.61 -4.51 2.01
N ARG A 232 6.51 -5.33 3.07
CA ARG A 232 5.22 -5.64 3.72
C ARG A 232 4.52 -4.39 4.24
N SER A 233 5.25 -3.40 4.75
CA SER A 233 4.66 -2.13 5.15
C SER A 233 4.09 -1.39 3.94
N VAL A 234 4.85 -1.29 2.85
CA VAL A 234 4.38 -0.67 1.60
C VAL A 234 3.15 -1.39 1.03
N ASP A 235 3.14 -2.73 1.10
CA ASP A 235 2.01 -3.55 0.66
C ASP A 235 0.74 -3.21 1.46
N ARG A 236 0.83 -2.98 2.78
CA ARG A 236 -0.32 -2.53 3.59
C ARG A 236 -0.91 -1.21 3.09
N LEU A 237 -0.06 -0.23 2.74
CA LEU A 237 -0.53 1.04 2.18
C LEU A 237 -1.21 0.85 0.82
N ARG A 238 -0.59 0.04 -0.06
CA ARG A 238 -1.17 -0.30 -1.36
C ARG A 238 -2.53 -0.98 -1.21
N ASP A 239 -2.65 -1.95 -0.30
CA ASP A 239 -3.87 -2.70 -0.10
C ASP A 239 -4.97 -1.81 0.50
N SER A 240 -4.62 -0.84 1.36
CA SER A 240 -5.54 0.21 1.83
C SER A 240 -6.05 1.09 0.70
N PHE A 241 -5.13 1.59 -0.14
CA PHE A 241 -5.45 2.40 -1.32
C PHE A 241 -6.40 1.66 -2.28
N CYS A 242 -6.09 0.39 -2.59
CA CYS A 242 -6.92 -0.42 -3.49
C CYS A 242 -8.31 -0.65 -2.90
N ARG A 243 -8.38 -0.93 -1.59
CA ARG A 243 -9.66 -1.14 -0.88
C ARG A 243 -10.53 0.11 -0.90
N GLN A 244 -9.98 1.28 -0.58
CA GLN A 244 -10.75 2.53 -0.57
C GLN A 244 -11.30 2.85 -1.96
N HIS A 245 -10.46 2.80 -3.00
CA HIS A 245 -10.94 3.03 -4.35
C HIS A 245 -11.96 2.01 -4.83
N ALA A 246 -11.86 0.75 -4.39
CA ALA A 246 -12.88 -0.26 -4.67
C ALA A 246 -14.19 0.05 -3.94
N LEU A 247 -14.13 0.47 -2.66
CA LEU A 247 -15.32 0.88 -1.92
C LEU A 247 -16.02 2.07 -2.58
N ASP A 248 -15.26 3.11 -2.97
CA ASP A 248 -15.80 4.29 -3.68
C ASP A 248 -16.45 3.93 -5.03
N LEU A 249 -16.02 2.83 -5.66
CA LEU A 249 -16.59 2.34 -6.92
C LEU A 249 -17.84 1.49 -6.71
N ILE A 250 -17.84 0.66 -5.67
CA ILE A 250 -18.90 -0.33 -5.40
C ILE A 250 -20.05 0.30 -4.64
N PHE A 251 -19.80 1.29 -3.79
CA PHE A 251 -20.80 1.95 -2.96
C PHE A 251 -20.97 3.41 -3.37
N THR A 252 -22.19 3.92 -3.23
CA THR A 252 -22.47 5.36 -3.33
C THR A 252 -22.11 6.07 -2.02
N GLU A 253 -22.03 7.41 -2.05
CA GLU A 253 -21.86 8.21 -0.83
C GLU A 253 -22.99 8.00 0.19
N GLU A 254 -24.17 7.55 -0.26
CA GLU A 254 -25.33 7.24 0.58
C GLU A 254 -25.28 5.81 1.16
N GLY A 255 -24.27 5.02 0.80
CA GLY A 255 -24.08 3.63 1.23
C GLY A 255 -24.84 2.59 0.40
N GLU A 256 -25.46 2.99 -0.71
CA GLU A 256 -26.13 2.07 -1.63
C GLU A 256 -25.11 1.29 -2.47
N THR A 257 -25.37 0.02 -2.74
CA THR A 257 -24.47 -0.82 -3.55
C THR A 257 -24.76 -0.60 -5.04
N ARG A 258 -23.77 -0.08 -5.76
CA ARG A 258 -23.81 0.10 -7.22
C ARG A 258 -23.72 -1.23 -7.95
N LEU A 259 -22.87 -2.13 -7.45
CA LEU A 259 -22.72 -3.49 -7.97
C LEU A 259 -23.75 -4.43 -7.35
N HIS A 260 -24.92 -4.54 -7.97
CA HIS A 260 -26.04 -5.30 -7.41
C HIS A 260 -26.70 -6.19 -8.48
N PRO A 261 -27.34 -7.32 -8.10
CA PRO A 261 -27.88 -8.31 -9.04
C PRO A 261 -28.92 -7.75 -10.01
N GLN A 262 -29.70 -6.77 -9.56
CA GLN A 262 -30.77 -6.16 -10.34
C GLN A 262 -30.27 -5.47 -11.61
N MET A 263 -28.98 -5.12 -11.70
CA MET A 263 -28.33 -4.67 -12.93
C MET A 263 -28.52 -5.63 -14.09
N TYR A 264 -28.50 -6.95 -13.81
CA TYR A 264 -28.61 -7.99 -14.82
C TYR A 264 -30.02 -8.60 -14.86
N ILE A 265 -30.60 -8.90 -13.70
CA ILE A 265 -31.94 -9.53 -13.60
C ILE A 265 -33.03 -8.61 -14.18
N GLY A 266 -32.84 -7.29 -14.14
CA GLY A 266 -33.82 -6.33 -14.64
C GLY A 266 -33.92 -6.21 -16.15
N MET A 267 -32.96 -6.77 -16.90
CA MET A 267 -32.83 -6.50 -18.34
C MET A 267 -33.90 -7.19 -19.19
N ASP A 268 -34.28 -8.41 -18.81
CA ASP A 268 -35.24 -9.24 -19.55
C ASP A 268 -36.71 -8.81 -19.40
N GLY A 269 -36.98 -7.79 -18.59
CA GLY A 269 -38.32 -7.22 -18.40
C GLY A 269 -38.73 -6.18 -19.45
N ASN A 270 -37.80 -5.75 -20.31
CA ASN A 270 -38.03 -4.72 -21.33
C ASN A 270 -38.42 -5.33 -22.68
N VAL A 271 -39.27 -4.63 -23.44
CA VAL A 271 -39.76 -5.11 -24.76
C VAL A 271 -38.75 -4.82 -25.89
N GLU A 272 -37.90 -3.82 -25.71
CA GLU A 272 -36.88 -3.41 -26.68
C GLU A 272 -35.53 -4.06 -26.36
N GLU A 273 -34.79 -4.42 -27.41
CA GLU A 273 -33.43 -4.94 -27.26
C GLU A 273 -32.50 -3.87 -26.66
N PRO A 274 -31.66 -4.21 -25.67
CA PRO A 274 -30.75 -3.24 -25.06
C PRO A 274 -29.71 -2.69 -26.04
N GLU A 275 -29.31 -1.45 -25.86
CA GLU A 275 -28.07 -0.95 -26.48
C GLU A 275 -26.86 -1.54 -25.74
N TRP A 276 -26.13 -2.43 -26.42
CA TRP A 276 -25.01 -3.16 -25.82
C TRP A 276 -23.83 -2.25 -25.51
N PHE A 277 -23.54 -2.09 -24.22
CA PHE A 277 -22.39 -1.36 -23.73
C PHE A 277 -21.99 -1.87 -22.33
N PRO A 278 -20.71 -1.83 -21.92
CA PRO A 278 -20.32 -2.25 -20.57
C PRO A 278 -21.07 -1.46 -19.50
N SER A 279 -21.47 -2.09 -18.41
CA SER A 279 -22.23 -1.46 -17.33
C SER A 279 -21.45 -0.29 -16.71
N PRO A 280 -22.14 0.77 -16.23
CA PRO A 280 -21.49 2.00 -15.75
C PRO A 280 -20.36 1.78 -14.73
N ILE A 281 -20.52 0.84 -13.80
CA ILE A 281 -19.48 0.55 -12.79
C ILE A 281 -18.16 0.09 -13.41
N TYR A 282 -18.18 -0.71 -14.47
CA TYR A 282 -16.96 -1.17 -15.15
C TYR A 282 -16.38 -0.09 -16.04
N GLN A 283 -17.21 0.78 -16.63
CA GLN A 283 -16.73 1.97 -17.33
C GLN A 283 -15.96 2.90 -16.38
N GLU A 284 -16.49 3.11 -15.17
CA GLU A 284 -15.83 3.92 -14.14
C GLU A 284 -14.56 3.27 -13.60
N LEU A 285 -14.55 1.95 -13.42
CA LEU A 285 -13.34 1.21 -13.10
C LEU A 285 -12.26 1.42 -14.18
N PHE A 286 -12.63 1.30 -15.46
CA PHE A 286 -11.73 1.55 -16.58
C PHE A 286 -11.21 2.99 -16.60
N ALA A 287 -12.10 3.97 -16.39
CA ALA A 287 -11.74 5.40 -16.34
C ALA A 287 -10.77 5.67 -15.18
N LYS A 288 -11.07 5.18 -13.98
CA LYS A 288 -10.23 5.33 -12.78
C LYS A 288 -8.86 4.67 -12.96
N LEU A 289 -8.79 3.45 -13.48
CA LEU A 289 -7.53 2.77 -13.79
C LEU A 289 -6.71 3.54 -14.84
N SER A 290 -7.36 4.10 -15.86
CA SER A 290 -6.71 4.89 -16.90
C SER A 290 -6.13 6.19 -16.34
N GLN A 291 -6.87 6.86 -15.45
CA GLN A 291 -6.42 8.07 -14.77
C GLN A 291 -5.23 7.79 -13.84
N ILE A 292 -5.32 6.75 -13.00
CA ILE A 292 -4.23 6.30 -12.14
C ILE A 292 -3.00 5.92 -12.97
N ALA A 293 -3.16 5.17 -14.06
CA ALA A 293 -2.05 4.78 -14.95
C ALA A 293 -1.34 5.99 -15.57
N SER A 294 -2.12 7.01 -15.98
CA SER A 294 -1.59 8.27 -16.52
C SER A 294 -0.71 8.97 -15.48
N ILE A 295 -1.24 9.21 -14.28
CA ILE A 295 -0.51 9.89 -13.20
C ILE A 295 0.71 9.06 -12.75
N ALA A 296 0.57 7.74 -12.66
CA ALA A 296 1.62 6.83 -12.21
C ALA A 296 2.86 6.85 -13.12
N THR A 297 2.69 7.17 -14.41
CA THR A 297 3.81 7.27 -15.38
C THR A 297 4.86 8.28 -14.91
N ASP A 298 4.42 9.42 -14.34
CA ASP A 298 5.32 10.46 -13.84
C ASP A 298 5.76 10.23 -12.39
N MET A 299 4.96 9.52 -11.59
CA MET A 299 5.25 9.27 -10.16
C MET A 299 6.24 8.11 -9.94
N PHE A 300 6.25 7.12 -10.82
CA PHE A 300 7.04 5.89 -10.68
C PHE A 300 8.07 5.69 -11.80
N VAL A 301 8.69 6.78 -12.27
CA VAL A 301 9.79 6.72 -13.25
C VAL A 301 10.90 5.77 -12.76
N GLY A 302 11.24 4.76 -13.55
CA GLY A 302 12.22 3.72 -13.20
C GLY A 302 11.69 2.63 -12.25
N ARG A 303 10.41 2.70 -11.87
CA ARG A 303 9.71 1.79 -10.95
C ARG A 303 8.34 1.38 -11.51
N GLU A 304 8.25 1.22 -12.82
CA GLU A 304 7.01 0.97 -13.59
C GLU A 304 6.32 -0.33 -13.15
N ARG A 305 7.10 -1.29 -12.63
CA ARG A 305 6.57 -2.52 -12.04
C ARG A 305 5.63 -2.24 -10.86
N PHE A 306 5.91 -1.22 -10.05
CA PHE A 306 5.04 -0.86 -8.92
C PHE A 306 3.68 -0.38 -9.43
N ALA A 307 3.66 0.50 -10.43
CA ALA A 307 2.42 0.97 -11.07
C ALA A 307 1.62 -0.18 -11.68
N THR A 308 2.29 -1.11 -12.39
CA THR A 308 1.62 -2.29 -12.98
C THR A 308 0.98 -3.17 -11.90
N VAL A 309 1.68 -3.41 -10.79
CA VAL A 309 1.15 -4.20 -9.66
C VAL A 309 0.01 -3.45 -8.96
N LEU A 310 0.08 -2.12 -8.85
CA LEU A 310 -0.98 -1.30 -8.28
C LEU A 310 -2.28 -1.45 -9.08
N LEU A 311 -2.22 -1.27 -10.40
CA LEU A 311 -3.38 -1.42 -11.29
C LEU A 311 -3.94 -2.84 -11.22
N MET A 312 -3.07 -3.86 -11.27
CA MET A 312 -3.46 -5.26 -11.12
C MET A 312 -4.23 -5.50 -9.81
N ARG A 313 -3.71 -4.99 -8.69
CA ARG A 313 -4.33 -5.15 -7.38
C ARG A 313 -5.65 -4.40 -7.26
N LEU A 314 -5.76 -3.20 -7.82
CA LEU A 314 -7.02 -2.45 -7.82
C LEU A 314 -8.10 -3.19 -8.62
N THR A 315 -7.79 -3.67 -9.83
CA THR A 315 -8.73 -4.48 -10.62
C THR A 315 -9.11 -5.78 -9.89
N GLU A 316 -8.12 -6.52 -9.35
CA GLU A 316 -8.39 -7.73 -8.56
C GLU A 316 -9.29 -7.46 -7.37
N THR A 317 -9.11 -6.35 -6.66
CA THR A 317 -9.92 -6.02 -5.47
C THR A 317 -11.40 -5.86 -5.82
N VAL A 318 -11.72 -5.20 -6.94
CA VAL A 318 -13.11 -5.01 -7.37
C VAL A 318 -13.72 -6.33 -7.86
N ILE A 319 -12.99 -7.11 -8.66
CA ILE A 319 -13.53 -8.35 -9.24
C ILE A 319 -13.66 -9.48 -8.21
N LEU A 320 -12.74 -9.56 -7.25
CA LEU A 320 -12.86 -10.53 -6.16
C LEU A 320 -14.04 -10.20 -5.24
N TRP A 321 -14.38 -8.92 -5.05
CA TRP A 321 -15.58 -8.55 -4.31
C TRP A 321 -16.83 -9.16 -4.96
N LEU A 322 -16.98 -9.04 -6.29
CA LEU A 322 -18.09 -9.69 -7.03
C LEU A 322 -18.05 -11.22 -6.93
N SER A 323 -16.85 -11.81 -7.06
CA SER A 323 -16.67 -13.26 -6.98
C SER A 323 -17.15 -13.82 -5.64
N ASP A 324 -16.86 -13.11 -4.55
CA ASP A 324 -17.03 -13.60 -3.19
C ASP A 324 -18.36 -13.18 -2.54
N ASP A 325 -19.10 -12.23 -3.13
CA ASP A 325 -20.38 -11.73 -2.59
C ASP A 325 -21.51 -12.76 -2.67
N GLN A 326 -21.77 -13.45 -1.57
CA GLN A 326 -22.83 -14.45 -1.47
C GLN A 326 -24.23 -13.86 -1.56
N ASN A 327 -24.43 -12.60 -1.18
CA ASN A 327 -25.74 -11.96 -1.30
C ASN A 327 -26.05 -11.71 -2.78
N PHE A 328 -25.07 -11.19 -3.52
CA PHE A 328 -25.18 -11.00 -4.96
C PHE A 328 -25.55 -12.32 -5.66
N TRP A 329 -24.79 -13.38 -5.40
CA TRP A 329 -25.01 -14.65 -6.07
C TRP A 329 -26.27 -15.39 -5.58
N GLY A 330 -26.63 -15.26 -4.31
CA GLY A 330 -27.88 -15.83 -3.78
C GLY A 330 -29.11 -15.29 -4.51
N GLU A 331 -29.14 -14.00 -4.84
CA GLU A 331 -30.23 -13.42 -5.65
C GLU A 331 -30.21 -13.89 -7.11
N ILE A 332 -29.03 -14.08 -7.72
CA ILE A 332 -28.90 -14.56 -9.10
C ILE A 332 -29.31 -16.04 -9.23
N GLU A 333 -28.91 -16.88 -8.27
CA GLU A 333 -29.04 -18.34 -8.32
C GLU A 333 -30.37 -18.83 -7.72
N GLU A 334 -30.81 -18.22 -6.62
CA GLU A 334 -31.96 -18.68 -5.83
C GLU A 334 -33.07 -17.63 -5.72
N GLY A 335 -32.87 -16.44 -6.32
CA GLY A 335 -33.81 -15.33 -6.24
C GLY A 335 -35.14 -15.60 -6.95
N PRO A 336 -36.17 -14.78 -6.66
CA PRO A 336 -37.52 -14.98 -7.21
C PRO A 336 -37.60 -14.69 -8.71
N ARG A 337 -36.64 -13.95 -9.26
CA ARG A 337 -36.50 -13.66 -10.69
C ARG A 337 -35.14 -14.19 -11.16
N PRO A 338 -35.12 -15.21 -12.04
CA PRO A 338 -33.86 -15.76 -12.51
C PRO A 338 -33.15 -14.79 -13.45
N LEU A 339 -31.83 -14.96 -13.59
CA LEU A 339 -31.06 -14.33 -14.66
C LEU A 339 -31.58 -14.78 -16.03
N GLY A 340 -31.95 -13.85 -16.89
CA GLY A 340 -32.43 -14.14 -18.24
C GLY A 340 -31.37 -13.97 -19.33
N PRO A 341 -31.74 -14.21 -20.60
CA PRO A 341 -30.87 -14.09 -21.75
C PRO A 341 -30.11 -12.76 -21.86
N PHE A 342 -30.78 -11.62 -21.74
CA PHE A 342 -30.14 -10.31 -21.87
C PHE A 342 -29.25 -10.01 -20.67
N GLY A 343 -29.69 -10.37 -19.47
CA GLY A 343 -28.86 -10.27 -18.27
C GLY A 343 -27.56 -11.08 -18.40
N LEU A 344 -27.63 -12.31 -18.94
CA LEU A 344 -26.45 -13.15 -19.17
C LEU A 344 -25.49 -12.54 -20.19
N GLN A 345 -26.01 -12.02 -21.31
CA GLN A 345 -25.18 -11.36 -22.32
C GLN A 345 -24.48 -10.12 -21.75
N GLN A 346 -25.19 -9.29 -20.98
CA GLN A 346 -24.58 -8.12 -20.32
C GLN A 346 -23.50 -8.53 -19.31
N PHE A 347 -23.76 -9.57 -18.51
CA PHE A 347 -22.79 -10.08 -17.55
C PHE A 347 -21.51 -10.55 -18.25
N TYR A 348 -21.65 -11.31 -19.34
CA TYR A 348 -20.52 -11.75 -20.14
C TYR A 348 -19.77 -10.56 -20.73
N LEU A 349 -20.48 -9.60 -21.34
CA LEU A 349 -19.89 -8.38 -21.91
C LEU A 349 -19.07 -7.60 -20.88
N ASP A 350 -19.59 -7.45 -19.67
CA ASP A 350 -18.92 -6.74 -18.57
C ASP A 350 -17.61 -7.43 -18.16
N MET A 351 -17.64 -8.76 -18.04
CA MET A 351 -16.46 -9.56 -17.71
C MET A 351 -15.42 -9.56 -18.84
N GLU A 352 -15.87 -9.66 -20.09
CA GLU A 352 -15.00 -9.56 -21.27
C GLU A 352 -14.34 -8.17 -21.35
N PHE A 353 -15.10 -7.11 -21.10
CA PHE A 353 -14.58 -5.75 -21.04
C PHE A 353 -13.46 -5.60 -20.00
N VAL A 354 -13.64 -6.15 -18.79
CA VAL A 354 -12.60 -6.17 -17.75
C VAL A 354 -11.36 -6.94 -18.18
N MET A 355 -11.51 -8.13 -18.75
CA MET A 355 -10.37 -8.90 -19.27
C MET A 355 -9.63 -8.13 -20.36
N LEU A 356 -10.38 -7.52 -21.28
CA LEU A 356 -9.83 -6.83 -22.44
C LEU A 356 -9.02 -5.60 -22.05
N PHE A 357 -9.57 -4.66 -21.27
CA PHE A 357 -8.81 -3.48 -20.88
C PHE A 357 -7.61 -3.83 -19.99
N SER A 358 -7.75 -4.87 -19.14
CA SER A 358 -6.67 -5.30 -18.25
C SER A 358 -5.52 -5.95 -19.02
N SER A 359 -5.85 -6.68 -20.08
CA SER A 359 -4.85 -7.27 -20.98
C SER A 359 -4.09 -6.20 -21.77
N GLN A 360 -4.79 -5.19 -22.30
CA GLN A 360 -4.20 -4.06 -23.04
C GLN A 360 -3.29 -3.22 -22.15
N GLY A 361 -3.71 -2.96 -20.91
CA GLY A 361 -2.93 -2.28 -19.89
C GLY A 361 -1.81 -3.11 -19.27
N ARG A 362 -1.70 -4.41 -19.63
CA ARG A 362 -0.68 -5.36 -19.14
C ARG A 362 -0.72 -5.60 -17.63
N TYR A 363 -1.90 -5.51 -17.02
CA TYR A 363 -2.12 -5.81 -15.61
C TYR A 363 -3.13 -6.94 -15.36
N LEU A 364 -3.55 -7.65 -16.42
CA LEU A 364 -4.31 -8.90 -16.28
C LEU A 364 -3.42 -10.01 -15.73
N SER A 365 -3.65 -10.40 -14.47
CA SER A 365 -2.97 -11.53 -13.85
C SER A 365 -3.59 -12.87 -14.27
N ARG A 366 -2.83 -13.97 -14.16
CA ARG A 366 -3.37 -15.32 -14.41
C ARG A 366 -4.50 -15.66 -13.45
N HIS A 367 -4.39 -15.20 -12.21
CA HIS A 367 -5.40 -15.42 -11.19
C HIS A 367 -6.68 -14.65 -11.52
N LEU A 368 -6.57 -13.35 -11.82
CA LEU A 368 -7.70 -12.51 -12.22
C LEU A 368 -8.43 -13.09 -13.44
N ASN A 369 -7.69 -13.49 -14.47
CA ASN A 369 -8.27 -14.13 -15.65
C ASN A 369 -9.07 -15.40 -15.28
N GLN A 370 -8.52 -16.24 -14.39
CA GLN A 370 -9.24 -17.43 -13.92
C GLN A 370 -10.50 -17.09 -13.11
N VAL A 371 -10.43 -16.08 -12.24
CA VAL A 371 -11.59 -15.61 -11.45
C VAL A 371 -12.69 -15.13 -12.38
N ILE A 372 -12.36 -14.31 -13.39
CA ILE A 372 -13.34 -13.82 -14.36
C ILE A 372 -13.99 -14.97 -15.13
N LYS A 373 -13.21 -15.96 -15.58
CA LYS A 373 -13.76 -17.16 -16.21
C LYS A 373 -14.70 -17.96 -15.30
N ASN A 374 -14.36 -18.07 -14.02
CA ASN A 374 -15.23 -18.74 -13.05
C ASN A 374 -16.53 -17.97 -12.82
N ILE A 375 -16.47 -16.64 -12.78
CA ILE A 375 -17.64 -15.77 -12.67
C ILE A 375 -18.57 -15.95 -13.90
N ILE A 376 -18.02 -15.93 -15.11
CA ILE A 376 -18.79 -16.18 -16.35
C ILE A 376 -19.43 -17.57 -16.31
N ALA A 377 -18.66 -18.60 -15.98
CA ALA A 377 -19.18 -19.98 -15.89
C ALA A 377 -20.32 -20.09 -14.87
N ARG A 378 -20.19 -19.44 -13.71
CA ARG A 378 -21.24 -19.42 -12.68
C ARG A 378 -22.52 -18.76 -13.17
N ALA A 379 -22.43 -17.66 -13.92
CA ALA A 379 -23.60 -17.02 -14.52
C ALA A 379 -24.27 -17.91 -15.59
N ILE A 380 -23.48 -18.62 -16.40
CA ILE A 380 -23.99 -19.61 -17.38
C ILE A 380 -24.72 -20.74 -16.67
N ASP A 381 -24.15 -21.28 -15.59
CA ASP A 381 -24.75 -22.35 -14.80
C ASP A 381 -26.07 -21.91 -14.16
N ALA A 382 -26.13 -20.66 -13.65
CA ALA A 382 -27.36 -20.08 -13.08
C ALA A 382 -28.50 -20.02 -14.11
N VAL A 383 -28.21 -19.62 -15.36
CA VAL A 383 -29.20 -19.64 -16.44
C VAL A 383 -29.57 -21.06 -16.83
N SER A 384 -28.60 -21.97 -16.94
CA SER A 384 -28.85 -23.37 -17.28
C SER A 384 -29.76 -24.05 -16.25
N ALA A 385 -29.67 -23.69 -14.98
CA ALA A 385 -30.51 -24.23 -13.91
C ALA A 385 -32.00 -23.92 -14.09
N THR A 386 -32.35 -22.88 -14.88
CA THR A 386 -33.74 -22.52 -15.21
C THR A 386 -34.35 -23.39 -16.31
N GLY A 387 -33.55 -24.26 -16.95
CA GLY A 387 -33.95 -25.07 -18.10
C GLY A 387 -33.77 -24.39 -19.47
N LEU A 388 -33.26 -23.16 -19.49
CA LEU A 388 -32.79 -22.49 -20.71
C LEU A 388 -31.45 -23.07 -21.16
N ASP A 389 -31.22 -23.11 -22.48
CA ASP A 389 -29.92 -23.47 -23.07
C ASP A 389 -29.10 -22.18 -23.25
N PRO A 390 -28.06 -21.92 -22.42
CA PRO A 390 -27.34 -20.65 -22.45
C PRO A 390 -26.62 -20.41 -23.79
N PHE A 391 -26.17 -21.48 -24.46
CA PHE A 391 -25.41 -21.37 -25.72
C PHE A 391 -26.29 -21.02 -26.92
N ARG A 392 -27.62 -21.10 -26.79
CA ARG A 392 -28.56 -20.60 -27.80
C ARG A 392 -28.79 -19.10 -27.71
N VAL A 393 -28.60 -18.54 -26.52
CA VAL A 393 -28.84 -17.12 -26.26
C VAL A 393 -27.56 -16.31 -26.31
N LEU A 394 -26.38 -16.92 -26.13
CA LEU A 394 -25.11 -16.23 -26.27
C LEU A 394 -24.77 -15.99 -27.76
N PRO A 395 -24.31 -14.77 -28.13
CA PRO A 395 -23.65 -14.50 -29.41
C PRO A 395 -22.37 -15.31 -29.59
N GLU A 396 -21.76 -15.18 -30.77
CA GLU A 396 -20.43 -15.74 -31.04
C GLU A 396 -19.36 -15.12 -30.12
N ASP A 397 -18.35 -15.90 -29.72
CA ASP A 397 -17.34 -15.48 -28.74
C ASP A 397 -16.64 -14.16 -29.11
N ASP A 398 -16.37 -13.93 -30.40
CA ASP A 398 -15.70 -12.72 -30.88
C ASP A 398 -16.57 -11.45 -30.72
N TRP A 399 -17.90 -11.60 -30.66
CA TRP A 399 -18.83 -10.48 -30.55
C TRP A 399 -18.59 -9.66 -29.27
N PHE A 400 -18.40 -10.32 -28.12
CA PHE A 400 -18.15 -9.64 -26.86
C PHE A 400 -16.85 -8.85 -26.90
N ALA A 401 -15.79 -9.44 -27.48
CA ALA A 401 -14.50 -8.78 -27.63
C ALA A 401 -14.58 -7.57 -28.56
N GLU A 402 -15.35 -7.65 -29.65
CA GLU A 402 -15.59 -6.54 -30.58
C GLU A 402 -16.34 -5.38 -29.91
N VAL A 403 -17.45 -5.67 -29.23
CA VAL A 403 -18.25 -4.66 -28.52
C VAL A 403 -17.43 -4.00 -27.41
N ALA A 404 -16.72 -4.80 -26.60
CA ALA A 404 -15.81 -4.28 -25.57
C ALA A 404 -14.71 -3.40 -26.18
N GLN A 405 -14.15 -3.78 -27.33
CA GLN A 405 -13.12 -3.00 -28.03
C GLN A 405 -13.67 -1.66 -28.55
N ILE A 406 -14.92 -1.65 -29.04
CA ILE A 406 -15.61 -0.42 -29.45
C ILE A 406 -15.82 0.47 -28.22
N ALA A 407 -16.29 -0.08 -27.11
CA ALA A 407 -16.49 0.66 -25.86
C ALA A 407 -15.18 1.32 -25.37
N ILE A 408 -14.06 0.59 -25.36
CA ILE A 408 -12.74 1.15 -25.01
C ILE A 408 -12.38 2.34 -25.93
N LYS A 409 -12.58 2.19 -27.26
CA LYS A 409 -12.30 3.28 -28.21
C LYS A 409 -13.18 4.50 -27.97
N MET A 410 -14.46 4.30 -27.66
CA MET A 410 -15.40 5.38 -27.34
C MET A 410 -15.00 6.09 -26.04
N LEU A 411 -14.76 5.34 -24.96
CA LEU A 411 -14.38 5.89 -23.65
C LEU A 411 -13.02 6.61 -23.68
N THR A 412 -12.13 6.24 -24.59
CA THR A 412 -10.83 6.92 -24.78
C THR A 412 -10.85 8.06 -25.80
N GLY A 413 -12.01 8.38 -26.39
CA GLY A 413 -12.13 9.43 -27.41
C GLY A 413 -11.42 9.10 -28.73
N LYS A 414 -11.10 7.82 -28.97
CA LYS A 414 -10.44 7.31 -30.18
C LYS A 414 -11.42 6.70 -31.17
N ALA A 415 -12.72 6.88 -30.95
CA ALA A 415 -13.75 6.46 -31.88
C ALA A 415 -13.72 7.36 -33.11
N ASN A 416 -13.12 6.86 -34.19
CA ASN A 416 -13.25 7.47 -35.51
C ASN A 416 -14.64 7.17 -36.04
N PHE A 417 -15.64 7.95 -35.64
CA PHE A 417 -16.86 8.09 -36.43
C PHE A 417 -16.45 8.86 -37.68
N GLY A 418 -16.08 8.14 -38.74
CA GLY A 418 -15.86 8.77 -40.04
C GLY A 418 -17.11 9.57 -40.38
N ASN A 419 -16.94 10.87 -40.69
CA ASN A 419 -17.97 11.74 -41.22
C ASN A 419 -18.78 11.00 -42.29
N VAL A 420 -19.96 10.52 -41.91
CA VAL A 420 -21.07 10.26 -42.83
C VAL A 420 -22.05 11.42 -42.63
N GLU A 421 -21.55 12.65 -42.82
CA GLU A 421 -22.42 13.80 -43.05
C GLU A 421 -22.77 13.84 -44.53
N GLY A 422 -24.00 13.40 -44.82
CA GLY A 422 -24.91 14.13 -45.71
C GLY A 422 -24.50 14.26 -47.18
N ASP A 423 -24.54 13.16 -47.92
CA ASP A 423 -24.81 13.24 -49.37
C ASP A 423 -26.33 13.48 -49.56
N VAL A 424 -26.81 14.65 -49.12
CA VAL A 424 -28.11 15.20 -49.52
C VAL A 424 -27.79 16.31 -50.52
N THR A 425 -27.61 15.91 -51.77
CA THR A 425 -27.63 16.83 -52.91
C THR A 425 -28.98 17.55 -52.95
N SER A 426 -29.02 18.77 -52.41
CA SER A 426 -30.12 19.71 -52.66
C SER A 426 -29.94 20.32 -54.05
N PRO A 427 -30.92 20.22 -54.97
CA PRO A 427 -30.83 20.88 -56.25
C PRO A 427 -31.10 22.37 -56.08
N THR A 428 -30.08 23.17 -56.39
CA THR A 428 -30.23 24.60 -56.64
C THR A 428 -31.02 24.78 -57.93
N ALA A 429 -32.22 25.35 -57.84
CA ALA A 429 -32.94 25.89 -58.99
C ALA A 429 -33.33 27.34 -58.71
N SER A 430 -32.49 28.26 -59.16
CA SER A 430 -32.81 29.67 -59.31
C SER A 430 -32.28 30.13 -60.66
N VAL A 431 -33.19 30.35 -61.61
CA VAL A 431 -33.04 31.07 -62.90
C VAL A 431 -34.42 30.97 -63.61
N TYR A 432 -35.11 31.97 -64.16
CA TYR A 432 -34.96 33.41 -64.38
C TYR A 432 -36.36 34.01 -64.64
N SER A 433 -36.41 35.33 -64.52
CA SER A 433 -37.48 36.26 -64.89
C SER A 433 -37.95 36.16 -66.36
N GLN A 434 -39.27 36.18 -66.58
CA GLN A 434 -40.01 37.14 -67.43
C GLN A 434 -41.52 36.98 -67.26
#